data_AF-A0A1G5Y2D7-F1
#
_entry.id   AF-A0A1G5Y2D7-F1
#
_cell.length_a   1.000
_cell.length_b   1.000
_cell.length_c   1.000
_cell.angle_alpha   90.00
_cell.angle_beta   90.00
_cell.angle_gamma   90.00
#
_symmetry.space_group_name_H-M   'P 1'
#
loop_
_entity.id
_entity.type
_entity.pdbx_description
1 polymer ?
#
loop_
_entity_poly.entity_id
_entity_poly.type
_entity_poly.pdbx_seq_one_letter_code
_entity_poly.pdbx_strand_id
1 'polypeptide(L)' 'MTQKAKSRQEIAEEFGISAKTLSRWILKEKLQIPQGLISPKDQELIYKKFGKVISK' A
#
# COMPACT_ATOMS: atom_id res chain seq x y z
N MET A 1 -5.43 -10.29 13.78
CA MET A 1 -5.70 -10.75 12.40
C MET A 1 -4.41 -10.57 11.59
N THR A 2 -3.79 -11.65 11.14
CA THR A 2 -2.54 -11.61 10.37
C THR A 2 -2.85 -11.22 8.92
N GLN A 3 -2.69 -9.93 8.58
CA GLN A 3 -2.75 -9.52 7.18
C GLN A 3 -1.62 -10.26 6.43
N LYS A 4 -1.95 -10.95 5.33
CA LYS A 4 -0.94 -11.59 4.48
C LYS A 4 -0.09 -10.52 3.81
N ALA A 5 1.17 -10.84 3.52
CA ALA A 5 2.00 -9.99 2.67
C ALA A 5 1.33 -9.87 1.29
N LYS A 6 1.10 -8.63 0.84
CA LYS A 6 0.44 -8.26 -0.41
C LYS A 6 1.46 -7.55 -1.29
N SER A 7 1.25 -7.65 -2.59
CA SER A 7 2.05 -6.90 -3.56
C SER A 7 1.57 -5.46 -3.68
N ARG A 8 2.43 -4.58 -4.21
CA ARG A 8 2.06 -3.20 -4.57
C ARG A 8 0.87 -3.14 -5.52
N GLN A 9 0.75 -4.11 -6.43
CA GLN A 9 -0.38 -4.22 -7.34
C GLN A 9 -1.68 -4.45 -6.56
N GLU A 10 -1.75 -5.48 -5.71
CA GLU A 10 -2.97 -5.76 -4.95
C GLU A 10 -3.41 -4.59 -4.08
N ILE A 11 -2.47 -3.94 -3.40
CA ILE A 11 -2.79 -2.74 -2.64
C ILE A 11 -3.31 -1.66 -3.58
N ALA A 12 -2.62 -1.36 -4.68
CA ALA A 12 -3.06 -0.34 -5.61
C ALA A 12 -4.46 -0.63 -6.18
N GLU A 13 -4.78 -1.89 -6.46
CA GLU A 13 -6.10 -2.35 -6.90
C GLU A 13 -7.17 -2.11 -5.82
N GLU A 14 -6.89 -2.40 -4.55
CA GLU A 14 -7.80 -2.07 -3.44
C GLU A 14 -8.07 -0.57 -3.31
N PHE A 15 -7.07 0.25 -3.66
CA PHE A 15 -7.20 1.70 -3.69
C PHE A 15 -7.83 2.22 -5.00
N GLY A 16 -8.10 1.36 -5.99
CA GLY A 16 -8.60 1.77 -7.31
C GLY A 16 -7.59 2.59 -8.13
N ILE A 17 -6.30 2.46 -7.85
CA ILE A 17 -5.22 3.18 -8.53
C ILE A 17 -4.25 2.21 -9.21
N SER A 18 -3.43 2.71 -10.13
CA SER A 18 -2.34 1.91 -10.68
C SER A 18 -1.19 1.75 -9.69
N ALA A 19 -0.48 0.62 -9.73
CA ALA A 19 0.74 0.37 -8.93
C ALA A 19 1.81 1.47 -9.09
N LYS A 20 1.87 2.12 -10.26
CA LYS A 20 2.75 3.28 -10.52
C LYS A 20 2.37 4.49 -9.68
N THR A 21 1.07 4.76 -9.51
CA THR A 21 0.56 5.83 -8.65
C THR A 21 0.90 5.54 -7.20
N LEU A 22 0.67 4.30 -6.74
CA LEU A 22 1.06 3.88 -5.40
C LEU A 22 2.57 4.05 -5.17
N SER A 23 3.40 3.66 -6.15
CA SER A 23 4.86 3.81 -6.06
C SER A 23 5.29 5.28 -5.96
N ARG A 24 4.64 6.18 -6.72
CA ARG A 24 4.88 7.63 -6.63
C ARG A 24 4.47 8.19 -5.27
N TRP A 25 3.36 7.72 -4.71
CA TRP A 25 2.89 8.11 -3.39
C TRP A 25 3.85 7.66 -2.28
N ILE A 26 4.30 6.41 -2.34
CA ILE A 26 5.32 5.85 -1.43
C ILE A 26 6.60 6.70 -1.49
N LEU A 27 7.06 7.04 -2.70
CA LEU A 27 8.23 7.89 -2.91
C LEU A 27 8.03 9.30 -2.35
N LYS A 28 6.87 9.91 -2.62
CA LYS A 28 6.50 11.26 -2.15
C LYS A 28 6.47 11.33 -0.63
N GLU A 29 5.90 10.32 0.02
CA GLU A 29 5.84 10.21 1.48
C GLU A 29 7.14 9.67 2.10
N LYS A 30 8.17 9.39 1.28
CA LYS A 30 9.46 8.81 1.69
C LYS A 30 9.32 7.54 2.53
N LEU A 31 8.30 6.73 2.24
CA LEU A 31 8.10 5.46 2.91
C LEU A 31 9.19 4.47 2.46
N GLN A 32 9.96 3.95 3.41
CA GLN A 32 11.04 2.99 3.13
C GLN A 32 10.50 1.57 2.91
N ILE A 33 9.70 1.41 1.85
CA ILE A 33 9.12 0.11 1.52
C ILE A 33 10.05 -0.60 0.53
N PRO A 34 10.63 -1.75 0.89
CA PRO A 34 11.55 -2.49 0.03
C PRO A 34 10.87 -2.91 -1.28
N GLN A 35 11.65 -3.07 -2.35
CA GLN A 35 11.10 -3.62 -3.59
C GLN A 35 10.62 -5.06 -3.38
N GLY A 36 9.46 -5.41 -3.95
CA GLY A 36 8.82 -6.72 -3.78
C GLY A 36 7.55 -6.70 -2.93
N LEU A 37 7.33 -7.78 -2.19
CA LEU A 37 6.16 -7.97 -1.31
C LEU A 37 6.18 -6.96 -0.16
N ILE A 38 5.03 -6.33 0.07
CA ILE A 38 4.87 -5.38 1.16
C ILE A 38 4.51 -6.16 2.41
N SER A 39 5.35 -6.05 3.45
CA SER A 39 5.08 -6.68 4.73
C SER A 39 3.81 -6.10 5.35
N PRO A 40 3.03 -6.88 6.10
CA PRO A 40 1.76 -6.41 6.67
C PRO A 40 1.91 -5.15 7.55
N LYS A 41 3.06 -4.95 8.20
CA LYS A 41 3.39 -3.72 8.93
C LYS A 41 3.41 -2.49 8.01
N ASP A 42 4.08 -2.59 6.87
CA ASP A 42 4.16 -1.51 5.88
C ASP A 42 2.82 -1.28 5.19
N GLN A 43 2.04 -2.34 4.95
CA GLN A 43 0.69 -2.21 4.42
C GLN A 43 -0.19 -1.40 5.36
N GLU A 44 -0.17 -1.70 6.65
CA GLU A 44 -0.93 -0.96 7.65
C GLU A 44 -0.55 0.53 7.66
N LEU A 45 0.75 0.82 7.49
CA LEU A 45 1.25 2.19 7.34
C LEU A 45 0.69 2.86 6.09
N ILE A 46 0.69 2.19 4.94
CA ILE A 46 0.09 2.68 3.69
C ILE A 46 -1.41 2.95 3.89
N TYR A 47 -2.17 1.99 4.43
CA TYR A 47 -3.61 2.14 4.67
C TYR A 47 -3.92 3.28 5.63
N LYS A 48 -3.11 3.45 6.68
CA LYS A 48 -3.26 4.56 7.62
C LYS A 48 -2.93 5.91 6.97
N LYS A 49 -1.96 5.94 6.06
CA LYS A 49 -1.43 7.17 5.46
C LYS A 49 -2.28 7.67 4.29
N PHE A 50 -2.66 6.77 3.38
CA PHE A 50 -3.42 7.11 2.18
C PHE A 50 -4.94 6.92 2.36
N GLY A 51 -5.35 6.40 3.51
CA GLY A 51 -6.74 6.14 3.86
C GLY A 51 -7.19 4.79 3.32
N LYS A 52 -7.65 3.89 4.20
CA LYS A 52 -8.34 2.69 3.76
C LYS A 52 -9.63 3.16 3.08
N VAL A 53 -9.82 2.82 1.81
CA VAL A 53 -11.13 2.95 1.17
C VAL A 53 -12.03 1.91 1.85
N ILE A 54 -12.56 2.26 3.01
CA ILE A 54 -13.71 1.57 3.58
C ILE A 54 -14.86 2.08 2.72
N SER A 55 -15.08 1.44 1.57
CA SER A 55 -16.34 1.60 0.87
C SER A 55 -17.44 1.18 1.85
N LYS A 56 -18.35 2.13 2.03
CA LYS A 56 -19.52 2.11 2.90
C LYS A 56 -20.45 0.93 2.61
#